data_AF-A0A840R8N8-F1
#
_entry.id   AF-A0A840R8N8-F1
#
_cell.length_a   1.000
_cell.length_b   1.000
_cell.length_c   1.000
_cell.angle_alpha   90.00
_cell.angle_beta   90.00
_cell.angle_gamma   90.00
#
_symmetry.space_group_name_H-M   'P 1'
#
loop_
_entity.id
_entity.type
_entity.pdbx_description
1 polymer ?
#
loop_
_entity_poly.entity_id
_entity_poly.type
_entity_poly.pdbx_seq_one_letter_code
_entity_poly.pdbx_strand_id
1 'polypeptide(L)'
;MSRLIFTLILISVSCSACAQMLLKRGMVDEGIQRALHSMNLPALATGVALNPWVLGGLMLYFGGAVVWLGVLARVDVSTAYPFVALGLIVTVVLGGLVFNEQISAWKIVGSCIVALGVYIVGTK
;
A
#
# COMPACT_ATOMS: atom_id res chain seq x y z
N MET A 1 -3.17 21.91 -8.59
CA MET A 1 -2.27 21.37 -7.54
C MET A 1 -0.82 21.71 -7.87
N SER A 2 0.00 22.09 -6.88
CA SER A 2 1.44 22.35 -7.10
C SER A 2 2.18 21.06 -7.46
N ARG A 3 3.19 21.12 -8.35
CA ARG A 3 4.03 19.97 -8.73
C ARG A 3 4.63 19.28 -7.50
N LEU A 4 5.00 20.04 -6.49
CA LEU A 4 5.53 19.51 -5.23
C LEU A 4 4.53 18.57 -4.53
N ILE A 5 3.26 18.98 -4.42
CA ILE A 5 2.24 18.23 -3.70
C ILE A 5 1.95 16.92 -4.44
N PHE A 6 1.86 16.97 -5.76
CA PHE A 6 1.71 15.77 -6.58
C PHE A 6 2.88 14.80 -6.41
N THR A 7 4.13 15.30 -6.39
CA THR A 7 5.30 14.46 -6.13
C THR A 7 5.26 13.84 -4.73
N LEU A 8 4.88 14.59 -3.70
CA LEU A 8 4.72 14.06 -2.33
C LEU A 8 3.66 12.96 -2.26
N ILE A 9 2.54 13.13 -2.95
CA ILE A 9 1.50 12.11 -3.09
C ILE A 9 2.10 10.85 -3.72
N LEU A 10 2.77 10.96 -4.87
CA LEU A 10 3.36 9.81 -5.57
C LEU A 10 4.38 9.06 -4.70
N ILE A 11 5.23 9.80 -3.97
CA ILE A 11 6.19 9.20 -3.03
C ILE A 11 5.44 8.45 -1.92
N SER A 12 4.46 9.09 -1.28
CA SER A 12 3.70 8.50 -0.18
C SER A 12 3.00 7.22 -0.61
N VAL A 13 2.25 7.24 -1.72
CA VAL A 13 1.50 6.07 -2.18
C VAL A 13 2.43 4.94 -2.67
N SER A 14 3.60 5.28 -3.23
CA SER A 14 4.61 4.29 -3.62
C SER A 14 5.25 3.64 -2.39
N CYS A 15 5.58 4.42 -1.35
CA CYS A 15 6.05 3.90 -0.07
C CYS A 15 5.01 2.96 0.54
N SER A 16 3.73 3.34 0.55
CA SER A 16 2.64 2.48 1.02
C SER A 16 2.54 1.19 0.20
N ALA A 17 2.65 1.25 -1.13
CA ALA A 17 2.62 0.06 -1.98
C ALA A 17 3.80 -0.89 -1.69
N CYS A 18 5.03 -0.35 -1.59
CA CYS A 18 6.21 -1.13 -1.20
C CYS A 18 6.07 -1.73 0.21
N ALA A 19 5.50 -0.97 1.16
CA ALA A 19 5.21 -1.45 2.49
C ALA A 19 4.26 -2.66 2.46
N GLN A 20 3.21 -2.62 1.63
CA GLN A 20 2.31 -3.77 1.46
C GLN A 20 3.05 -5.02 0.97
N MET A 21 4.07 -4.87 0.11
CA MET A 21 4.88 -6.01 -0.33
C MET A 21 5.65 -6.63 0.85
N LEU A 22 6.31 -5.81 1.67
CA LEU A 22 7.05 -6.29 2.85
C LEU A 22 6.12 -6.94 3.87
N LEU A 23 4.98 -6.32 4.15
CA LEU A 23 3.96 -6.86 5.07
C LEU A 23 3.43 -8.21 4.57
N LYS A 24 3.10 -8.30 3.27
CA LYS A 24 2.66 -9.55 2.65
C LYS A 24 3.74 -10.62 2.78
N ARG A 25 5.00 -10.28 2.51
CA ARG A 25 6.14 -11.21 2.62
C ARG A 25 6.31 -11.74 4.04
N GLY A 26 6.17 -10.87 5.04
CA GLY A 26 6.22 -11.25 6.45
C GLY A 26 5.07 -12.17 6.83
N MET A 27 3.83 -11.84 6.43
CA MET A 27 2.66 -12.63 6.80
C MET A 27 2.62 -14.03 6.18
N VAL A 28 3.30 -14.26 5.05
CA VAL A 28 3.41 -15.61 4.44
C VAL A 28 4.56 -16.45 5.03
N ASP A 29 5.26 -15.96 6.06
CA ASP A 29 6.27 -16.72 6.77
C ASP A 29 5.69 -17.99 7.43
N GLU A 30 6.42 -19.10 7.36
CA GLU A 30 5.97 -20.41 7.85
C GLU A 30 5.64 -20.42 9.34
N GLY A 31 6.35 -19.64 10.16
CA GLY A 31 6.09 -19.53 11.59
C GLY A 31 4.74 -18.88 11.87
N ILE A 32 4.44 -17.78 11.15
CA ILE A 32 3.18 -17.05 11.25
C ILE A 32 2.02 -17.88 10.69
N GLN A 33 2.21 -18.55 9.55
CA GLN A 33 1.19 -19.42 8.95
C GLN A 33 0.83 -20.59 9.87
N ARG A 34 1.82 -21.25 10.49
CA ARG A 34 1.56 -22.32 11.47
C ARG A 34 0.80 -21.81 12.70
N ALA A 35 1.14 -20.62 13.21
CA ALA A 35 0.43 -20.03 14.34
C ALA A 35 -1.03 -19.68 13.99
N LEU A 36 -1.28 -19.19 12.76
CA LEU A 36 -2.63 -18.96 12.24
C LEU A 36 -3.44 -20.25 12.15
N HIS A 37 -2.88 -21.31 11.55
CA HIS A 37 -3.57 -22.60 11.39
C HIS A 37 -3.88 -23.29 12.72
N SER A 38 -3.00 -23.15 13.71
CA SER A 38 -3.17 -23.73 15.04
C SER A 38 -3.98 -22.84 16.00
N MET A 39 -4.45 -21.67 15.55
CA MET A 39 -5.13 -20.65 16.37
C MET A 39 -4.33 -20.25 17.64
N ASN A 40 -2.99 -20.32 17.58
CA ASN A 40 -2.13 -19.99 18.69
C ASN A 40 -1.85 -18.48 18.72
N LEU A 41 -2.74 -17.73 19.38
CA LEU A 41 -2.67 -16.27 19.45
C LEU A 41 -1.35 -15.72 20.03
N PRO A 42 -0.78 -16.26 21.13
CA PRO A 42 0.50 -15.79 21.64
C PRO A 42 1.65 -15.95 20.64
N ALA A 43 1.76 -17.12 19.99
CA ALA A 43 2.79 -17.38 18.99
C ALA A 43 2.61 -16.53 17.73
N LEU A 44 1.36 -16.26 17.35
CA LEU A 44 1.05 -15.35 16.25
C LEU A 44 1.48 -13.93 16.57
N ALA A 45 1.13 -13.42 17.75
CA ALA A 45 1.47 -12.06 18.16
C ALA A 45 2.98 -11.84 18.21
N THR A 46 3.74 -12.75 18.84
CA THR A 46 5.20 -12.65 18.88
C THR A 46 5.83 -12.85 17.51
N GLY A 47 5.32 -13.80 16.72
CA GLY A 47 5.77 -14.05 15.36
C GLY A 47 5.63 -12.82 14.46
N VAL A 48 4.46 -12.17 14.48
CA VAL A 48 4.19 -10.94 13.70
C VAL A 48 5.02 -9.77 14.23
N ALA A 49 5.07 -9.56 15.55
CA ALA A 49 5.75 -8.42 16.15
C ALA A 49 7.27 -8.43 15.97
N LEU A 50 7.87 -9.61 15.84
CA LEU A 50 9.33 -9.77 15.69
C LEU A 50 9.76 -10.08 14.26
N ASN A 51 8.82 -10.25 13.32
CA ASN A 51 9.17 -10.55 11.93
C ASN A 51 9.80 -9.31 11.26
N PRO A 52 11.03 -9.41 10.71
CA PRO A 52 11.73 -8.26 10.14
C PRO A 52 11.05 -7.66 8.92
N TRP A 53 10.34 -8.48 8.12
CA TRP A 53 9.57 -8.01 6.97
C TRP A 53 8.33 -7.24 7.40
N VAL A 54 7.64 -7.72 8.45
CA VAL A 54 6.50 -7.00 9.03
C VAL A 54 6.96 -5.67 9.60
N LEU A 55 8.01 -5.67 10.44
CA LEU A 55 8.55 -4.45 11.04
C LEU A 55 9.04 -3.46 9.99
N GLY A 56 9.80 -3.91 8.99
CA GLY A 56 10.24 -3.07 7.88
C GLY A 56 9.07 -2.51 7.07
N GLY A 57 8.04 -3.33 6.82
CA GLY A 57 6.80 -2.89 6.18
C GLY A 57 6.07 -1.82 6.99
N LEU A 58 5.92 -2.01 8.31
CA LEU A 58 5.29 -1.03 9.19
C LEU A 58 6.08 0.28 9.26
N MET A 59 7.41 0.21 9.36
CA MET A 59 8.28 1.39 9.33
C MET A 59 8.15 2.17 8.03
N LEU A 60 8.15 1.47 6.88
CA LEU A 60 7.99 2.10 5.58
C LEU A 60 6.59 2.69 5.40
N TYR A 61 5.55 2.00 5.89
CA TYR A 61 4.18 2.49 5.88
C TYR A 61 4.04 3.76 6.73
N PHE A 62 4.63 3.77 7.93
CA PHE A 62 4.67 4.94 8.79
C PHE A 62 5.42 6.12 8.14
N GLY A 63 6.57 5.88 7.51
CA GLY A 63 7.29 6.90 6.75
C GLY A 63 6.45 7.47 5.60
N GLY A 64 5.74 6.61 4.86
CA GLY A 64 4.78 7.03 3.84
C GLY A 64 3.64 7.88 4.40
N ALA A 65 3.15 7.55 5.60
CA ALA A 65 2.13 8.33 6.31
C ALA A 65 2.65 9.71 6.75
N VAL A 66 3.91 9.82 7.20
CA VAL A 66 4.53 11.12 7.52
C VAL A 66 4.55 12.03 6.29
N VAL A 67 4.92 11.50 5.12
CA VAL A 67 4.85 12.24 3.85
C VAL A 67 3.41 12.63 3.51
N TRP A 68 2.46 11.73 3.72
CA TRP A 68 1.03 11.98 3.49
C TRP A 68 0.48 13.11 4.35
N LEU A 69 0.85 13.18 5.63
CA LEU A 69 0.46 14.29 6.51
C LEU A 69 0.94 15.64 5.97
N GLY A 70 2.11 15.67 5.31
CA GLY A 70 2.58 16.86 4.60
C GLY A 70 1.69 17.27 3.43
N VAL A 71 1.09 16.32 2.71
CA VAL A 71 0.09 16.60 1.67
C VAL A 71 -1.17 17.19 2.31
N LEU A 72 -1.71 16.51 3.32
CA LEU A 72 -2.95 16.94 3.99
C LEU A 72 -2.84 18.30 4.68
N ALA A 73 -1.63 18.70 5.09
CA ALA A 73 -1.39 20.03 5.64
C ALA A 73 -1.47 21.17 4.58
N ARG A 74 -1.52 20.84 3.29
CA ARG A 74 -1.41 21.81 2.18
C ARG A 74 -2.59 21.82 1.21
N VAL A 75 -3.42 20.77 1.24
CA VAL A 75 -4.58 20.62 0.36
C VAL A 75 -5.71 19.94 1.12
N ASP A 76 -6.95 20.21 0.69
CA ASP A 76 -8.12 19.55 1.23
C ASP A 76 -8.08 18.05 1.00
N VAL A 77 -8.57 17.30 1.98
CA VAL A 77 -8.61 15.82 1.94
C VAL A 77 -9.39 15.33 0.72
N SER A 78 -10.51 15.97 0.37
CA SER A 78 -11.32 15.62 -0.81
C SER A 78 -10.57 15.72 -2.12
N THR A 79 -9.60 16.63 -2.22
CA THR A 79 -8.74 16.82 -3.39
C THR A 79 -7.58 15.82 -3.41
N ALA A 80 -6.98 15.53 -2.25
CA ALA A 80 -5.81 14.66 -2.15
C ALA A 80 -6.17 13.16 -2.19
N TYR A 81 -7.20 12.75 -1.47
CA TYR A 81 -7.55 11.36 -1.21
C TYR A 81 -7.80 10.51 -2.48
N PRO A 82 -8.40 11.04 -3.57
CA PRO A 82 -8.53 10.29 -4.83
C PRO A 82 -7.18 9.73 -5.33
N PHE A 83 -6.09 10.47 -5.16
CA PHE A 83 -4.77 10.02 -5.62
C PHE A 83 -4.20 8.84 -4.82
N VAL A 84 -4.73 8.53 -3.63
CA VAL A 84 -4.38 7.29 -2.90
C VAL A 84 -4.69 6.06 -3.74
N ALA A 85 -5.72 6.12 -4.59
CA ALA A 85 -6.09 5.02 -5.47
C ALA A 85 -5.03 4.69 -6.53
N LEU A 86 -4.11 5.61 -6.84
CA LEU A 86 -2.92 5.28 -7.65
C LEU A 86 -2.02 4.28 -6.93
N GLY A 87 -1.90 4.36 -5.60
CA GLY A 87 -1.17 3.39 -4.78
C GLY A 87 -1.75 1.99 -4.88
N LEU A 88 -3.07 1.85 -5.03
CA LEU A 88 -3.71 0.56 -5.27
C LEU A 88 -3.25 -0.04 -6.61
N ILE A 89 -3.17 0.76 -7.67
CA ILE A 89 -2.70 0.31 -8.98
C ILE A 89 -1.24 -0.14 -8.89
N VAL A 90 -0.38 0.65 -8.24
CA VAL A 90 1.02 0.29 -7.99
C VAL A 90 1.12 -1.02 -7.20
N THR A 91 0.27 -1.20 -6.19
CA THR A 91 0.23 -2.42 -5.36
C THR A 91 -0.18 -3.64 -6.18
N VAL A 92 -1.16 -3.53 -7.08
CA VAL A 92 -1.56 -4.63 -7.98
C VAL A 92 -0.41 -5.01 -8.91
N VAL A 93 0.26 -4.03 -9.50
CA VAL A 93 1.40 -4.27 -10.39
C VAL A 93 2.55 -4.93 -9.62
N LEU A 94 2.92 -4.40 -8.46
CA LEU A 94 3.97 -4.99 -7.62
C LEU A 94 3.59 -6.38 -7.13
N GLY A 95 2.32 -6.63 -6.81
CA GLY A 95 1.82 -7.96 -6.45
C GLY A 95 2.04 -8.98 -7.56
N GLY A 96 1.72 -8.61 -8.80
CA GLY A 96 1.98 -9.46 -9.97
C GLY A 96 3.47 -9.70 -10.21
N LEU A 97 4.32 -8.68 -10.06
CA LEU A 97 5.75 -8.80 -10.33
C LEU A 97 6.54 -9.52 -9.22
N VAL A 98 6.26 -9.21 -7.97
CA VAL A 98 7.03 -9.70 -6.80
C VAL A 98 6.52 -11.06 -6.34
N PHE A 99 5.21 -11.27 -6.35
CA PHE A 99 4.59 -12.49 -5.83
C PHE A 99 4.03 -13.40 -6.94
N ASN A 100 4.19 -13.03 -8.21
CA ASN A 100 3.60 -13.76 -9.35
C ASN A 100 2.09 -13.97 -9.17
N GLU A 101 1.41 -13.01 -8.55
CA GLU A 101 -0.04 -13.08 -8.38
C GLU A 101 -0.75 -13.06 -9.74
N GLN A 102 -1.73 -13.94 -9.92
CA GLN A 102 -2.56 -13.91 -11.12
C GLN A 102 -3.42 -12.65 -11.12
N ILE A 103 -3.07 -11.72 -12.01
CA ILE A 103 -3.86 -10.52 -12.27
C ILE A 103 -4.93 -10.87 -13.31
N SER A 104 -6.18 -10.98 -12.86
CA SER A 104 -7.30 -11.22 -13.77
C SER A 104 -7.55 -10.02 -14.68
N ALA A 105 -8.11 -10.27 -15.87
CA ALA A 105 -8.52 -9.21 -16.79
C ALA A 105 -9.46 -8.19 -16.12
N TRP A 106 -10.34 -8.64 -15.22
CA TRP A 106 -11.22 -7.78 -14.45
C TRP A 106 -10.50 -6.85 -13.48
N LYS A 107 -9.40 -7.30 -12.84
CA LYS A 107 -8.56 -6.41 -12.01
C LYS A 107 -7.94 -5.31 -12.87
N ILE A 108 -7.47 -5.63 -14.08
CA ILE A 108 -6.88 -4.65 -15.00
C ILE A 108 -7.94 -3.61 -15.40
N VAL A 109 -9.11 -4.06 -15.85
CA VAL A 109 -10.22 -3.16 -16.23
C VAL A 109 -10.62 -2.26 -15.06
N GLY A 110 -10.78 -2.83 -13.87
CA GLY A 110 -11.08 -2.07 -12.66
C GLY A 110 -10.01 -1.03 -12.33
N SER A 111 -8.72 -1.39 -12.42
CA SER A 111 -7.60 -0.45 -12.23
C SER A 111 -7.61 0.68 -13.25
N CYS A 112 -7.95 0.42 -14.51
CA CYS A 112 -8.11 1.47 -15.53
C CYS A 112 -9.26 2.43 -15.20
N ILE A 113 -10.40 1.92 -14.74
CA ILE A 113 -11.54 2.74 -14.31
C ILE A 113 -11.17 3.61 -13.10
N VAL A 114 -10.45 3.03 -12.13
CA VAL A 114 -9.93 3.78 -10.97
C VAL A 114 -9.00 4.90 -11.44
N ALA A 115 -8.04 4.62 -12.32
CA ALA A 115 -7.13 5.62 -12.86
C ALA A 115 -7.89 6.76 -13.56
N LEU A 116 -8.91 6.43 -14.35
CA LEU A 116 -9.78 7.41 -15.01
C LEU A 116 -10.54 8.26 -13.98
N GLY A 117 -11.07 7.65 -12.93
CA GLY A 117 -11.73 8.36 -11.83
C GLY A 117 -10.79 9.36 -11.14
N VAL A 118 -9.55 8.95 -10.85
CA VAL A 118 -8.53 9.84 -10.29
C VAL A 118 -8.23 11.00 -11.23
N TYR A 119 -8.10 10.74 -12.53
CA TYR A 119 -7.85 11.78 -13.53
C TYR A 119 -9.00 12.81 -13.59
N ILE A 120 -10.25 12.34 -13.57
CA ILE A 120 -11.42 13.23 -13.61
C ILE A 120 -11.48 14.12 -12.36
N VAL A 121 -11.21 13.56 -11.18
CA VAL A 121 -11.21 14.35 -9.93
C VAL A 121 -10.00 15.28 -9.86
N GLY A 122 -8.84 14.86 -10.36
CA GLY A 122 -7.62 15.68 -10.33
C GLY A 122 -7.58 16.84 -11.33
N THR A 123 -8.49 16.84 -12.33
CA THR A 123 -8.57 17.87 -13.38
C THR A 123 -9.63 18.95 -13.13
N LYS A 124 -10.46 18.80 -12.10
CA LYS A 124 -11.48 19.78 -11.68
C LYS A 124 -11.24 20.23 -10.25
#